data_AF-A0A2E5B587-F1
#
_entry.id   AF-A0A2E5B587-F1
#
_cell.length_a   1.000
_cell.length_b   1.000
_cell.length_c   1.000
_cell.angle_alpha   90.00
_cell.angle_beta   90.00
_cell.angle_gamma   90.00
#
_symmetry.space_group_name_H-M   'P 1'
#
loop_
_entity.id
_entity.type
_entity.pdbx_description
1 polymer ?
#
loop_
_entity_poly.entity_id
_entity_poly.type
_entity_poly.pdbx_seq_one_letter_code
_entity_poly.pdbx_strand_id
1 'polypeptide(L)' 'MADECSTTLKWHGSMEIGLRLSNLIPDGFEYELTEEDGFAILIVNVSANDLEALRKSVDDLLTIFSDQDQ' A
#
# COMPACT_ATOMS: atom_id res chain seq x y z
N MET A 1 22.72 -3.27 -14.82
CA MET A 1 21.46 -4.04 -14.77
C MET A 1 20.85 -3.62 -13.45
N ALA A 2 19.88 -2.72 -13.47
CA ALA A 2 19.17 -2.35 -12.26
C ALA A 2 18.00 -3.33 -12.17
N ASP A 3 18.06 -4.22 -11.20
CA ASP A 3 16.93 -5.08 -10.87
C ASP A 3 15.82 -4.17 -10.33
N GLU A 4 14.84 -3.84 -11.16
CA GLU A 4 13.63 -3.15 -10.72
C GLU A 4 12.93 -4.04 -9.71
N CYS A 5 12.95 -3.61 -8.45
CA CYS A 5 12.30 -4.31 -7.36
C CYS A 5 10.87 -3.79 -7.27
N SER A 6 9.90 -4.65 -7.54
CA SER A 6 8.49 -4.33 -7.40
C SER A 6 7.85 -5.24 -6.36
N THR A 7 6.95 -4.69 -5.56
CA THR A 7 6.14 -5.41 -4.59
C THR A 7 4.72 -4.88 -4.64
N THR A 8 3.77 -5.75 -4.33
CA THR A 8 2.36 -5.40 -4.31
C THR A 8 1.82 -5.69 -2.92
N LEU A 9 1.42 -4.65 -2.20
CA LEU A 9 0.69 -4.80 -0.93
C LEU A 9 -0.79 -4.89 -1.22
N LYS A 10 -1.40 -5.99 -0.79
CA LYS A 10 -2.86 -6.13 -0.76
C LYS A 10 -3.32 -6.03 0.68
N TRP A 11 -4.10 -5.00 0.97
CA TRP A 11 -4.77 -4.81 2.24
C TRP A 11 -6.27 -5.10 2.10
N HIS A 12 -6.87 -5.63 3.16
CA HIS A 12 -8.28 -6.03 3.20
C HIS A 12 -8.89 -5.58 4.52
N GLY A 13 -10.01 -4.87 4.49
CA GLY A 13 -10.70 -4.46 5.72
C GLY A 13 -11.89 -3.54 5.45
N SER A 14 -12.19 -2.65 6.39
CA SER A 14 -13.34 -1.74 6.28
C SER A 14 -13.11 -0.66 5.23
N MET A 15 -14.18 -0.28 4.52
CA MET A 15 -14.17 0.79 3.51
C MET A 15 -13.62 2.12 4.05
N GLU A 16 -13.95 2.45 5.30
CA GLU A 16 -13.45 3.66 5.97
C GLU A 16 -11.92 3.66 6.12
N ILE A 17 -11.35 2.51 6.49
CA ILE A 17 -9.90 2.36 6.61
C ILE A 17 -9.27 2.36 5.21
N GLY A 18 -9.82 1.62 4.24
CA GLY A 18 -9.33 1.63 2.86
C GLY A 18 -9.24 3.04 2.25
N LEU A 19 -10.26 3.88 2.48
CA LEU A 19 -10.29 5.29 2.05
C LEU A 19 -9.29 6.18 2.78
N ARG A 20 -9.07 5.96 4.09
CA ARG A 20 -8.03 6.64 4.87
C ARG A 20 -6.65 6.30 4.31
N LEU A 21 -6.42 5.01 4.08
CA LEU A 21 -5.16 4.49 3.58
C LEU A 21 -4.85 5.00 2.18
N SER A 22 -5.82 5.00 1.26
CA SER A 22 -5.63 5.58 -0.07
C SER A 22 -5.25 7.07 -0.04
N ASN A 23 -5.73 7.84 0.95
CA ASN A 23 -5.35 9.24 1.12
C ASN A 23 -3.98 9.45 1.77
N LEU A 24 -3.45 8.44 2.46
CA LEU A 24 -2.16 8.47 3.13
C LEU A 24 -1.03 7.91 2.25
N ILE A 25 -1.37 7.23 1.15
CA ILE A 25 -0.39 6.76 0.18
C ILE A 25 0.28 7.96 -0.49
N PRO A 26 1.62 8.06 -0.46
CA PRO A 26 2.33 9.16 -1.10
C PRO A 26 2.11 9.22 -2.62
N ASP A 27 2.09 10.43 -3.17
CA ASP A 27 2.10 10.64 -4.62
C ASP A 27 3.31 9.95 -5.25
N GLY A 28 3.06 9.05 -6.21
CA GLY A 28 4.08 8.26 -6.91
C GLY A 28 3.96 6.75 -6.72
N PHE A 29 3.09 6.29 -5.81
CA PHE A 29 2.70 4.88 -5.74
C PHE A 29 1.41 4.66 -6.53
N GLU A 30 1.39 3.63 -7.36
CA GLU A 30 0.16 3.20 -8.02
C GLU A 30 -0.66 2.41 -7.02
N TYR A 31 -1.89 2.82 -6.75
CA TYR A 31 -2.79 2.08 -5.90
C TYR A 31 -4.19 1.97 -6.50
N GLU A 32 -4.88 0.89 -6.14
CA GLU A 32 -6.23 0.60 -6.56
C GLU A 32 -7.05 0.21 -5.33
N LEU A 33 -8.08 1.02 -5.03
CA LEU A 33 -9.04 0.72 -3.98
C LEU A 33 -10.31 0.18 -4.63
N THR A 34 -10.64 -1.08 -4.35
CA THR A 34 -11.86 -1.73 -4.81
C THR A 34 -12.70 -2.19 -3.61
N GLU A 35 -14.00 -2.34 -3.81
CA GLU A 35 -14.92 -2.91 -2.83
C GLU A 35 -15.31 -4.31 -3.30
N GLU A 36 -15.06 -5.33 -2.49
CA GLU A 36 -15.41 -6.72 -2.79
C GLU A 36 -16.04 -7.36 -1.54
N ASP A 37 -17.21 -7.98 -1.70
CA ASP A 37 -17.94 -8.66 -0.60
C ASP A 37 -18.25 -7.78 0.63
N GLY A 38 -18.37 -6.46 0.43
CA GLY A 38 -18.60 -5.49 1.51
C GLY A 38 -17.34 -5.12 2.31
N PHE A 39 -16.17 -5.54 1.84
CA PHE A 39 -14.87 -5.15 2.36
C PHE A 39 -14.14 -4.29 1.33
N ALA A 40 -13.36 -3.32 1.80
CA ALA A 40 -12.40 -2.63 0.96
C ALA A 40 -11.15 -3.47 0.76
N ILE A 41 -10.73 -3.53 -0.49
CA ILE A 41 -9.48 -4.08 -0.94
C ILE A 41 -8.63 -2.91 -1.44
N LEU A 42 -7.49 -2.70 -0.80
CA LEU A 42 -6.52 -1.71 -1.26
C LEU A 42 -5.29 -2.44 -1.78
N ILE A 43 -5.03 -2.30 -3.07
CA ILE A 43 -3.86 -2.85 -3.74
C ILE A 43 -2.89 -1.70 -3.98
N VAL A 44 -1.69 -1.76 -3.42
CA VAL A 44 -0.65 -0.75 -3.60
C VAL A 44 0.54 -1.39 -4.29
N ASN A 45 0.88 -0.89 -5.47
CA ASN A 45 2.03 -1.32 -6.24
C ASN A 45 3.20 -0.38 -5.97
N VAL A 46 4.25 -0.94 -5.38
CA VAL A 46 5.45 -0.23 -4.96
C VAL A 46 6.60 -0.70 -5.83
N SER A 47 7.12 0.20 -6.66
CA SER A 47 8.29 -0.03 -7.50
C SER A 47 9.46 0.82 -7.01
N ALA A 48 10.63 0.22 -6.89
CA ALA A 48 11.85 0.91 -6.48
C ALA A 48 13.06 0.41 -7.26
N ASN A 49 14.06 1.27 -7.38
CA ASN A 49 15.33 0.94 -8.03
C ASN A 49 16.22 0.03 -7.16
N ASP A 50 15.93 -0.08 -5.86
CA ASP A 50 16.71 -0.83 -4.89
C ASP A 50 15.81 -1.46 -3.81
N LEU A 51 16.23 -2.63 -3.33
CA LEU A 51 15.49 -3.42 -2.34
C LEU A 51 15.40 -2.71 -0.96
N GLU A 52 16.40 -1.89 -0.62
CA GLU A 52 16.37 -1.07 0.60
C GLU A 52 15.30 0.03 0.53
N ALA A 53 15.20 0.71 -0.62
CA ALA A 53 14.16 1.71 -0.86
C ALA A 53 12.76 1.06 -0.87
N LEU A 54 12.62 -0.09 -1.51
CA LEU A 54 11.38 -0.87 -1.49
C LEU A 54 10.99 -1.24 -0.06
N ARG A 55 11.93 -1.78 0.73
CA ARG A 55 11.67 -2.17 2.11
C ARG A 55 11.22 -0.97 2.94
N LYS A 56 11.87 0.18 2.79
CA LYS A 56 11.53 1.39 3.54
C LYS A 56 10.12 1.91 3.18
N SER A 57 9.77 1.91 1.90
CA SER A 57 8.42 2.29 1.46
C SER A 57 7.35 1.32 1.95
N VAL A 58 7.63 0.02 1.92
CA VAL A 58 6.72 -1.01 2.45
C VAL A 58 6.55 -0.89 3.96
N ASP A 59 7.63 -0.64 4.70
CA ASP A 59 7.62 -0.48 6.16
C ASP A 59 6.81 0.76 6.58
N ASP A 60 6.96 1.86 5.82
CA ASP A 60 6.16 3.08 6.00
C ASP A 60 4.66 2.82 5.76
N LEU A 61 4.31 2.15 4.64
CA LEU A 61 2.94 1.74 4.34
C LEU A 61 2.37 0.81 5.43
N LEU A 62 3.14 -0.19 5.88
CA LEU A 62 2.72 -1.09 6.96
C LEU A 62 2.52 -0.35 8.29
N THR A 63 3.35 0.66 8.57
CA THR A 63 3.21 1.49 9.77
C THR A 63 1.91 2.30 9.70
N ILE A 64 1.62 2.92 8.56
CA ILE A 64 0.36 3.63 8.32
C ILE A 64 -0.84 2.68 8.45
N PHE A 65 -0.74 1.47 7.87
CA PHE A 65 -1.79 0.46 7.95
C PHE A 65 -2.03 0.01 9.39
N SER A 66 -0.97 -0.15 10.19
CA SER A 66 -1.06 -0.54 11.59
C SER A 66 -1.65 0.55 12.48
N ASP A 67 -1.37 1.83 12.18
CA ASP A 67 -1.94 2.97 12.91
C ASP A 67 -3.46 3.09 12.72
N GLN A 68 -3.95 2.75 11.51
CA GLN A 68 -5.38 2.79 11.20
C GLN A 68 -6.16 1.53 11.63
N ASP A 69 -5.49 0.44 12.01
CA ASP A 69 -6.12 -0.77 12.56
C ASP A 69 -6.49 -0.64 14.06
N GLN A 70 -6.03 0.43 14.74
CA GLN A 70 -6.27 0.68 16.17
C GLN A 70 -7.64 1.28 16.52
#